data_AF-A0AAV8E6U3-F1
#
_entry.id   AF-A0AAV8E6U3-F1
#
_cell.length_a   1.000
_cell.length_b   1.000
_cell.length_c   1.000
_cell.angle_alpha   90.00
_cell.angle_beta   90.00
_cell.angle_gamma   90.00
#
_symmetry.space_group_name_H-M   'P 1'
#
loop_
_entity.id
_entity.type
_entity.pdbx_description
1 polymer ?
#
loop_
_entity_poly.entity_id
_entity_poly.type
_entity_poly.pdbx_seq_one_letter_code
_entity_poly.pdbx_strand_id
1 'polypeptide(L)'
;MGYTYTTALCVLLFVAAAEAKEYVVGGSEGWSTGVDYGTWASSYIFNVGDTLVFQYGTLHTVSEVSESDYSACSASNAIQSFGDQNTRITLTAPGTRYFICGSAGHCSEGMKLACTVSPTASTTPGSSSTPVTPGAGSFTPFAPGGGGSFTPFAPGGGGSFTPFAPGGGGSFTPGGATTPYQPYSRPFYYNGGVHTRSGFCGLVFAVFVVSTLLMV
;
A
#
# COMPACT_ATOMS: atom_id res chain seq x y z
N MET A 1 7.35 16.36 -49.03
CA MET A 1 6.42 15.33 -48.50
C MET A 1 7.09 14.26 -47.63
N GLY A 2 8.42 14.04 -47.65
CA GLY A 2 9.07 12.96 -46.88
C GLY A 2 9.51 13.29 -45.43
N TYR A 3 9.65 14.57 -45.09
CA TYR A 3 10.17 15.00 -43.77
C TYR A 3 9.11 14.98 -42.65
N THR A 4 7.83 15.04 -43.02
CA THR A 4 6.70 15.01 -42.07
C THR A 4 6.48 13.63 -41.47
N TYR A 5 6.81 12.57 -42.22
CA TYR A 5 6.67 11.18 -41.76
C TYR A 5 7.80 10.77 -40.79
N THR A 6 9.02 11.28 -41.01
CA THR A 6 10.17 11.02 -40.13
C THR A 6 10.01 11.73 -38.78
N THR A 7 9.44 12.93 -38.74
CA THR A 7 9.11 13.59 -37.46
C THR A 7 7.95 12.91 -36.73
N ALA A 8 6.93 12.41 -37.45
CA ALA A 8 5.80 11.71 -36.83
C ALA A 8 6.20 10.36 -36.22
N LEU A 9 7.12 9.62 -36.85
CA LEU A 9 7.65 8.35 -36.33
C LEU A 9 8.50 8.55 -35.06
N CYS A 10 9.27 9.65 -34.98
CA CYS A 10 10.09 9.96 -33.81
C CYS A 10 9.28 10.43 -32.58
N VAL A 11 8.07 10.97 -32.76
CA VAL A 11 7.21 11.45 -31.66
C VAL A 11 6.40 10.31 -31.02
N LEU A 12 6.17 9.20 -31.73
CA LEU A 12 5.40 8.05 -31.24
C LEU A 12 6.19 7.07 -30.34
N LEU A 13 7.50 7.28 -30.14
CA LEU A 13 8.40 6.32 -29.47
C LEU A 13 8.63 6.58 -27.96
N PHE A 14 8.02 7.61 -27.37
CA PHE A 14 8.13 7.85 -25.92
C PHE A 14 6.97 7.21 -25.15
N VAL A 15 6.75 5.90 -25.33
CA VAL A 15 5.97 5.13 -24.34
C VAL A 15 6.92 4.83 -23.20
N ALA A 16 6.83 5.59 -22.11
CA ALA A 16 7.52 5.26 -20.88
C ALA A 16 7.00 3.91 -20.38
N ALA A 17 7.80 2.86 -20.50
CA ALA A 17 7.49 1.58 -19.87
C ALA A 17 7.50 1.79 -18.34
N ALA A 18 6.34 1.65 -17.71
CA ALA A 18 6.25 1.60 -16.26
C ALA A 18 6.79 0.25 -15.79
N GLU A 19 8.01 0.22 -15.27
CA GLU A 19 8.60 -0.99 -14.69
C GLU A 19 8.16 -1.16 -13.22
N ALA A 20 7.77 -2.38 -12.86
CA ALA A 20 7.47 -2.74 -11.48
C ALA A 20 8.74 -2.75 -10.62
N LYS A 21 8.69 -2.14 -9.45
CA LYS A 21 9.82 -2.05 -8.51
C LYS A 21 9.72 -3.09 -7.40
N GLU A 22 10.86 -3.46 -6.84
CA GLU A 22 10.94 -4.27 -5.63
C GLU A 22 11.46 -3.43 -4.47
N TYR A 23 10.81 -3.52 -3.31
CA TYR A 23 11.18 -2.82 -2.08
C TYR A 23 11.51 -3.83 -1.00
N VAL A 24 12.77 -3.87 -0.56
CA VAL A 24 13.17 -4.64 0.62
C VAL A 24 12.68 -3.90 1.87
N VAL A 25 11.71 -4.49 2.55
CA VAL A 25 11.08 -3.92 3.74
C VAL A 25 12.12 -3.77 4.84
N GLY A 26 12.27 -2.56 5.40
CA GLY A 26 13.29 -2.25 6.39
C GLY A 26 14.72 -2.04 5.84
N GLY A 27 14.91 -2.12 4.52
CA GLY A 27 16.21 -1.88 3.89
C GLY A 27 17.26 -2.91 4.31
N SER A 28 18.41 -2.47 4.82
CA SER A 28 19.48 -3.35 5.29
C SER A 28 19.13 -4.16 6.53
N GLU A 29 18.23 -3.62 7.37
CA GLU A 29 17.79 -4.28 8.61
C GLU A 29 16.77 -5.39 8.35
N GLY A 30 16.11 -5.34 7.19
CA GLY A 30 15.07 -6.29 6.81
C GLY A 30 13.81 -6.20 7.69
N TRP A 31 13.04 -7.29 7.71
CA TRP A 31 11.87 -7.43 8.55
C TRP A 31 12.28 -7.97 9.93
N SER A 32 12.58 -7.04 10.83
CA SER A 32 13.06 -7.27 12.20
C SER A 32 12.38 -6.34 13.24
N THR A 33 12.58 -6.61 14.53
CA THR A 33 12.20 -5.70 15.62
C THR A 33 13.14 -4.50 15.70
N GLY A 34 12.69 -3.38 16.28
CA GLY A 34 13.50 -2.17 16.45
C GLY A 34 13.68 -1.30 15.19
N VAL A 35 13.02 -1.66 14.08
CA VAL A 35 13.03 -0.89 12.82
C VAL A 35 11.82 0.05 12.77
N ASP A 36 12.04 1.31 12.37
CA ASP A 36 10.95 2.26 12.11
C ASP A 36 10.40 2.10 10.69
N TYR A 37 9.41 1.21 10.57
CA TYR A 37 8.73 0.97 9.29
C TYR A 37 7.87 2.14 8.82
N GLY A 38 7.45 3.04 9.71
CA GLY A 38 6.68 4.23 9.33
C GLY A 38 7.55 5.20 8.55
N THR A 39 8.72 5.52 9.09
CA THR A 39 9.72 6.34 8.39
C THR A 39 10.18 5.65 7.10
N TRP A 40 10.47 4.34 7.14
CA TRP A 40 10.83 3.59 5.94
C TRP A 40 9.76 3.68 4.85
N ALA A 41 8.49 3.41 5.18
CA ALA A 41 7.39 3.44 4.22
C ALA A 41 7.19 4.84 3.62
N SER A 42 7.35 5.89 4.42
CA SER A 42 7.18 7.28 3.97
C SER A 42 8.23 7.73 2.95
N SER A 43 9.34 7.01 2.82
CA SER A 43 10.39 7.30 1.84
C SER A 43 10.10 6.78 0.43
N TYR A 44 8.99 6.06 0.24
CA TYR A 44 8.64 5.42 -1.03
C TYR A 44 7.22 5.79 -1.51
N ILE A 45 7.04 5.73 -2.82
CA ILE A 45 5.73 5.75 -3.47
C ILE A 45 5.51 4.35 -4.03
N PHE A 46 4.60 3.61 -3.42
CA PHE A 46 4.23 2.28 -3.87
C PHE A 46 3.17 2.39 -4.97
N ASN A 47 3.34 1.63 -6.06
CA ASN A 47 2.41 1.59 -7.18
C ASN A 47 1.88 0.18 -7.39
N VAL A 48 0.74 0.07 -8.07
CA VAL A 48 0.24 -1.23 -8.51
C VAL A 48 1.27 -1.91 -9.41
N GLY A 49 1.58 -3.17 -9.11
CA GLY A 49 2.61 -3.97 -9.77
C GLY A 49 3.93 -4.04 -9.00
N ASP A 50 4.20 -3.09 -8.09
CA ASP A 50 5.40 -3.15 -7.23
C ASP A 50 5.34 -4.35 -6.28
N THR A 51 6.50 -4.80 -5.79
CA THR A 51 6.62 -5.96 -4.89
C THR A 51 7.32 -5.57 -3.59
N LEU A 52 6.72 -5.93 -2.45
CA LEU A 52 7.36 -5.88 -1.14
C LEU A 52 8.12 -7.19 -0.90
N VAL A 53 9.36 -7.07 -0.45
CA VAL A 53 10.24 -8.20 -0.15
C VAL A 53 10.56 -8.17 1.35
N PHE A 54 10.00 -9.11 2.09
CA PHE A 54 10.23 -9.28 3.52
C PHE A 54 11.28 -10.37 3.74
N GLN A 55 12.46 -9.98 4.21
CA GLN A 55 13.54 -10.89 4.60
C GLN A 55 13.62 -10.93 6.13
N TYR A 56 13.50 -12.11 6.73
CA TYR A 56 13.39 -12.26 8.18
C TYR A 56 13.88 -13.61 8.71
N GLY A 57 14.25 -13.64 9.99
CA GLY A 57 14.63 -14.87 10.70
C GLY A 57 13.44 -15.76 11.07
N THR A 58 13.72 -16.99 11.52
CA THR A 58 12.69 -18.00 11.85
C THR A 58 11.77 -17.64 13.01
N LEU A 59 12.11 -16.61 13.80
CA LEU A 59 11.29 -16.11 14.91
C LEU A 59 10.23 -15.10 14.47
N HIS A 60 10.19 -14.74 13.19
CA HIS A 60 9.26 -13.76 12.65
C HIS A 60 8.36 -14.41 11.59
N THR A 61 7.21 -13.79 11.42
CA THR A 61 6.26 -14.09 10.35
C THR A 61 5.85 -12.80 9.66
N VAL A 62 5.20 -12.92 8.51
CA VAL A 62 4.53 -11.80 7.84
C VAL A 62 3.07 -12.17 7.70
N SER A 63 2.18 -11.39 8.31
CA SER A 63 0.75 -11.55 8.16
C SER A 63 0.15 -10.29 7.57
N GLU A 64 -0.56 -10.43 6.44
CA GLU A 64 -1.41 -9.36 5.92
C GLU A 64 -2.74 -9.35 6.68
N VAL A 65 -3.17 -8.19 7.13
CA VAL A 65 -4.31 -8.03 8.03
C VAL A 65 -5.20 -6.85 7.65
N SER A 66 -6.37 -6.77 8.27
CA SER A 66 -7.23 -5.58 8.20
C SER A 66 -6.63 -4.40 8.97
N GLU A 67 -7.11 -3.18 8.73
CA GLU A 67 -6.69 -1.99 9.49
C GLU A 67 -6.97 -2.12 11.00
N SER A 68 -8.13 -2.71 11.35
CA SER A 68 -8.50 -2.97 12.74
C SER A 68 -7.56 -3.97 13.40
N ASP A 69 -7.20 -5.05 12.71
CA ASP A 69 -6.28 -6.06 13.22
C ASP A 69 -4.84 -5.52 13.29
N TYR A 70 -4.43 -4.66 12.35
CA TYR A 70 -3.15 -3.95 12.40
C TYR A 70 -3.04 -3.03 13.62
N SER A 71 -4.12 -2.33 13.94
CA SER A 71 -4.19 -1.43 15.10
C SER A 71 -4.19 -2.23 16.41
N ALA A 72 -4.88 -3.37 16.43
CA ALA A 72 -4.96 -4.27 17.57
C ALA A 72 -3.74 -5.21 17.70
N CYS A 73 -2.84 -5.25 16.72
CA CYS A 73 -1.78 -6.24 16.61
C CYS A 73 -2.28 -7.70 16.69
N SER A 74 -3.37 -7.97 15.96
CA SER A 74 -4.04 -9.27 15.90
C SER A 74 -3.71 -9.99 14.60
N ALA A 75 -3.14 -11.20 14.69
CA ALA A 75 -2.97 -12.09 13.54
C ALA A 75 -4.11 -13.12 13.41
N SER A 76 -5.15 -13.05 14.26
CA SER A 76 -6.20 -14.07 14.36
C SER A 76 -7.06 -14.17 13.09
N ASN A 77 -7.27 -13.06 12.40
CA ASN A 77 -8.05 -12.98 11.16
C ASN A 77 -7.17 -12.56 9.98
N ALA A 78 -5.92 -13.05 9.95
CA ALA A 78 -4.99 -12.72 8.88
C ALA A 78 -5.57 -13.10 7.50
N ILE A 79 -5.48 -12.17 6.56
CA ILE A 79 -5.84 -12.37 5.15
C ILE A 79 -4.90 -13.40 4.54
N GLN A 80 -3.60 -13.25 4.83
CA GLN A 80 -2.53 -14.19 4.47
C GLN A 80 -1.47 -14.21 5.56
N SER A 81 -0.77 -15.33 5.71
CA SER A 81 0.36 -15.46 6.64
C SER A 81 1.48 -16.26 6.01
N PHE A 82 2.71 -15.84 6.28
CA PHE A 82 3.93 -16.40 5.71
C PHE A 82 4.97 -16.61 6.80
N GLY A 83 5.75 -17.68 6.64
CA GLY A 83 6.84 -18.08 7.52
C GLY A 83 7.96 -18.75 6.72
N ASP A 84 8.22 -18.25 5.51
CA ASP A 84 9.20 -18.75 4.53
C ASP A 84 10.52 -17.96 4.54
N GLN A 85 10.69 -17.03 5.50
CA GLN A 85 11.89 -16.21 5.74
C GLN A 85 12.24 -15.20 4.63
N ASN A 86 11.66 -15.35 3.44
CA ASN A 86 11.84 -14.46 2.30
C ASN A 86 10.51 -14.32 1.52
N THR A 87 9.54 -13.65 2.14
CA THR A 87 8.21 -13.47 1.57
C THR A 87 8.22 -12.35 0.53
N ARG A 88 7.63 -12.61 -0.63
CA ARG A 88 7.50 -11.63 -1.72
C ARG A 88 6.02 -11.39 -2.02
N ILE A 89 5.59 -10.14 -1.92
CA ILE A 89 4.17 -9.76 -2.02
C ILE A 89 4.01 -8.66 -3.06
N THR A 90 3.37 -8.99 -4.18
CA THR A 90 3.05 -8.02 -5.23
C THR A 90 1.81 -7.21 -4.86
N LEU A 91 1.89 -5.89 -5.04
CA LEU A 91 0.83 -4.93 -4.76
C LEU A 91 -0.10 -4.85 -5.97
N THR A 92 -1.20 -5.60 -5.94
CA THR A 92 -2.05 -5.80 -7.13
C THR A 92 -3.19 -4.80 -7.27
N ALA A 93 -3.49 -4.03 -6.23
CA ALA A 93 -4.59 -3.07 -6.21
C ALA A 93 -4.20 -1.80 -5.45
N PRO A 94 -4.79 -0.64 -5.81
CA PRO A 94 -4.63 0.59 -5.05
C PRO A 94 -5.26 0.47 -3.66
N GLY A 95 -4.77 1.28 -2.73
CA GLY A 95 -5.27 1.33 -1.35
C GLY A 95 -4.19 1.04 -0.32
N THR A 96 -4.52 1.18 0.96
CA THR A 96 -3.58 0.89 2.04
C THR A 96 -3.59 -0.59 2.39
N ARG A 97 -2.39 -1.18 2.45
CA ARG A 97 -2.17 -2.56 2.88
C ARG A 97 -1.46 -2.56 4.23
N TYR A 98 -1.81 -3.54 5.06
CA TYR A 98 -1.31 -3.63 6.42
C TYR A 98 -0.66 -4.99 6.68
N PHE A 99 0.55 -4.96 7.21
CA PHE A 99 1.34 -6.15 7.52
C PHE A 99 1.85 -6.09 8.95
N ILE A 100 1.83 -7.23 9.63
CA ILE A 100 2.33 -7.38 10.99
C ILE A 100 3.19 -8.62 11.13
N CYS A 101 4.08 -8.63 12.12
CA CYS A 101 4.67 -9.87 12.60
C CYS A 101 3.70 -10.52 13.60
N GLY A 102 3.30 -11.77 13.35
CA GLY A 102 2.34 -12.50 14.19
C GLY A 102 2.96 -13.11 15.46
N SER A 103 4.28 -13.13 15.59
CA SER A 103 4.97 -13.56 16.80
C SER A 103 4.62 -12.66 17.99
N ALA A 104 4.42 -13.28 19.16
CA ALA A 104 3.98 -12.60 20.37
C ALA A 104 4.89 -11.41 20.73
N GLY A 105 4.29 -10.25 21.02
CA GLY A 105 5.01 -9.02 21.39
C GLY A 105 5.54 -8.20 20.22
N HIS A 106 5.98 -8.83 19.12
CA HIS A 106 6.70 -8.15 18.04
C HIS A 106 5.90 -7.02 17.37
N CYS A 107 4.63 -7.25 17.03
CA CYS A 107 3.80 -6.20 16.42
C CYS A 107 3.60 -5.00 17.36
N SER A 108 3.33 -5.28 18.64
CA SER A 108 3.09 -4.23 19.64
C SER A 108 4.34 -3.39 19.91
N GLU A 109 5.53 -3.97 19.70
CA GLU A 109 6.83 -3.30 19.76
C GLU A 109 7.18 -2.55 18.46
N GLY A 110 6.28 -2.51 17.48
CA GLY A 110 6.44 -1.72 16.26
C GLY A 110 6.82 -2.53 15.01
N MET A 111 6.91 -3.87 15.08
CA MET A 111 7.17 -4.71 13.91
C MET A 111 5.91 -4.87 13.04
N LYS A 112 5.54 -3.77 12.39
CA LYS A 112 4.34 -3.65 11.57
C LYS A 112 4.51 -2.57 10.50
N LEU A 113 3.96 -2.80 9.31
CA LEU A 113 4.05 -1.91 8.15
C LEU A 113 2.64 -1.57 7.64
N ALA A 114 2.38 -0.28 7.42
CA ALA A 114 1.28 0.19 6.60
C ALA A 114 1.86 0.86 5.35
N CYS A 115 1.39 0.47 4.16
CA CYS A 115 1.84 1.06 2.90
C CYS A 115 0.65 1.40 2.01
N THR A 116 0.61 2.64 1.51
CA THR A 116 -0.43 3.11 0.60
C THR A 116 0.01 2.93 -0.85
N VAL A 117 -0.77 2.14 -1.59
CA VAL A 117 -0.52 1.81 -3.00
C VAL A 117 -1.29 2.78 -3.89
N SER A 118 -0.56 3.48 -4.75
CA SER A 118 -1.12 4.36 -5.77
C SER A 118 -1.53 3.54 -7.01
N PRO A 119 -2.62 3.93 -7.70
CA PRO A 119 -2.92 3.35 -9.00
C PRO A 119 -1.77 3.63 -9.98
N THR A 120 -1.42 2.64 -10.78
CA THR A 120 -0.46 2.86 -11.87
C THR A 120 -1.09 3.84 -12.85
N ALA A 121 -0.40 4.95 -13.11
CA ALA A 121 -0.80 5.89 -14.14
C ALA A 121 -0.80 5.15 -15.49
N SER A 122 -1.99 4.77 -15.95
CA SER A 122 -2.16 4.22 -17.28
C SER A 122 -1.90 5.35 -18.27
N THR A 123 -0.77 5.32 -18.95
CA THR A 123 -0.55 6.11 -20.18
C THR A 123 -1.37 5.48 -21.31
N THR A 124 -2.69 5.48 -21.17
CA THR A 124 -3.58 5.35 -22.32
C THR A 124 -3.79 6.76 -22.86
N PRO A 125 -3.52 7.06 -24.14
CA PRO A 125 -3.93 8.32 -24.75
C PRO A 125 -5.44 8.50 -24.53
N GLY A 126 -5.82 9.53 -23.77
CA GLY A 126 -7.17 9.68 -23.26
C GLY A 126 -8.22 9.75 -24.37
N SER A 127 -9.26 8.94 -24.25
CA SER A 127 -10.58 9.35 -24.72
C SER A 127 -11.14 10.28 -23.66
N SER A 128 -11.11 11.58 -23.94
CA SER A 128 -11.80 12.61 -23.19
C SER A 128 -13.26 12.25 -23.00
N SER A 129 -13.68 11.89 -21.80
CA SER A 129 -15.11 11.84 -21.46
C SER A 129 -15.62 13.27 -21.36
N THR A 130 -16.30 13.73 -22.40
CA THR A 130 -17.07 14.99 -22.39
C THR A 130 -18.03 15.02 -21.20
N PRO A 131 -18.17 16.15 -20.48
CA PRO A 131 -19.21 16.30 -19.49
C PRO A 131 -20.57 16.30 -20.21
N VAL A 132 -21.40 15.30 -19.92
CA VAL A 132 -22.79 15.24 -20.39
C VAL A 132 -23.60 16.32 -19.68
N THR A 133 -23.99 17.35 -20.42
CA THR A 133 -24.98 18.35 -20.00
C THR A 133 -26.33 17.67 -19.73
N PRO A 134 -26.92 17.81 -18.53
CA PRO A 134 -28.28 17.34 -18.30
C PRO A 134 -29.27 18.16 -19.15
N GLY A 135 -29.95 17.48 -20.06
CA GLY A 135 -30.98 18.06 -20.91
C GLY A 135 -32.14 18.61 -20.07
N ALA A 136 -32.57 19.83 -20.40
CA ALA A 136 -33.74 20.47 -19.83
C ALA A 136 -35.01 19.67 -20.16
N GLY A 137 -35.47 18.88 -19.20
CA GLY A 137 -36.81 18.29 -19.21
C GLY A 137 -37.83 19.36 -18.83
N SER A 138 -38.65 19.76 -19.79
CA SER A 138 -39.81 20.63 -19.62
C SER A 138 -40.87 19.95 -18.75
N PHE A 139 -41.08 20.45 -17.53
CA PHE A 139 -42.22 20.08 -16.69
C PHE A 139 -43.28 21.17 -16.76
N THR A 140 -44.49 20.78 -17.15
CA THR A 140 -45.69 21.62 -17.13
C THR A 140 -46.14 21.87 -15.68
N PRO A 141 -46.58 23.09 -15.32
CA PRO A 141 -47.11 23.34 -13.99
C PRO A 141 -48.57 22.86 -13.88
N PHE A 142 -48.83 21.95 -12.93
CA PHE A 142 -50.19 21.66 -12.45
C PHE A 142 -50.39 22.35 -11.09
N ALA A 143 -51.55 22.98 -10.94
CA ALA A 143 -51.93 23.92 -9.88
C ALA A 143 -52.13 23.25 -8.49
N PRO A 144 -52.21 24.04 -7.40
CA PRO A 144 -52.13 23.54 -6.02
C PRO A 144 -53.50 23.15 -5.47
N GLY A 145 -53.53 22.07 -4.69
CA GLY A 145 -54.72 21.68 -3.95
C GLY A 145 -54.38 20.89 -2.69
N GLY A 146 -54.80 21.44 -1.54
CA GLY A 146 -55.26 20.62 -0.42
C GLY A 146 -54.26 20.40 0.71
N GLY A 147 -54.51 21.05 1.84
CA GLY A 147 -53.76 20.93 3.08
C GLY A 147 -53.75 19.51 3.66
N GLY A 148 -52.66 19.22 4.37
CA GLY A 148 -52.48 18.04 5.19
C GLY A 148 -51.47 18.37 6.28
N SER A 149 -51.99 18.74 7.45
CA SER A 149 -51.26 19.01 8.67
C SER A 149 -50.52 17.77 9.17
N PHE A 150 -49.22 17.87 9.38
CA PHE A 150 -48.44 16.91 10.16
C PHE A 150 -47.64 17.65 11.23
N THR A 151 -47.83 17.22 12.47
CA THR A 151 -47.22 17.74 13.69
C THR A 151 -45.72 17.42 13.75
N PRO A 152 -44.88 18.30 14.32
CA PRO A 152 -43.47 18.01 14.53
C PRO A 152 -43.28 17.08 15.74
N PHE A 153 -42.61 15.94 15.51
CA PHE A 153 -42.11 15.04 16.54
C PHE A 153 -40.82 15.64 17.14
N ALA A 154 -40.83 15.87 18.46
CA ALA A 154 -39.69 16.33 19.23
C ALA A 154 -38.72 15.17 19.55
N PRO A 155 -37.40 15.37 19.57
CA PRO A 155 -36.48 14.46 20.25
C PRO A 155 -36.33 14.91 21.71
N GLY A 156 -36.90 14.13 22.64
CA GLY A 156 -36.61 14.20 24.07
C GLY A 156 -35.24 13.60 24.40
N GLY A 157 -34.53 14.23 25.34
CA GLY A 157 -33.18 13.86 25.78
C GLY A 157 -33.11 12.93 26.99
N GLY A 158 -31.89 12.82 27.52
CA GLY A 158 -31.49 12.07 28.72
C GLY A 158 -30.71 10.81 28.34
N GLY A 159 -29.41 10.63 28.58
CA GLY A 159 -28.59 11.14 29.68
C GLY A 159 -28.51 10.11 30.79
N SER A 160 -27.58 9.15 30.68
CA SER A 160 -27.07 8.40 31.84
C SER A 160 -25.63 7.94 31.58
N PHE A 161 -24.69 8.78 32.05
CA PHE A 161 -23.29 8.41 32.21
C PHE A 161 -23.16 7.65 33.53
N THR A 162 -22.63 6.43 33.49
CA THR A 162 -22.14 5.73 34.69
C THR A 162 -20.62 5.96 34.79
N PRO A 163 -20.11 6.53 35.89
CA PRO A 163 -18.68 6.63 36.10
C PRO A 163 -18.11 5.27 36.54
N PHE A 164 -17.20 4.71 35.73
CA PHE A 164 -16.39 3.56 36.11
C PHE A 164 -15.22 4.04 36.99
N ALA A 165 -15.12 3.51 38.20
CA ALA A 165 -14.05 3.79 39.14
C ALA A 165 -12.74 3.11 38.71
N PRO A 166 -11.56 3.75 38.82
CA PRO A 166 -10.27 3.07 38.74
C PRO A 166 -9.81 2.65 40.15
N GLY A 167 -9.71 1.36 40.40
CA GLY A 167 -9.09 0.79 41.60
C GLY A 167 -7.74 0.16 41.29
N GLY A 168 -6.73 0.49 42.11
CA GLY A 168 -5.49 -0.28 42.36
C GLY A 168 -4.48 -0.34 41.21
N GLY A 169 -3.27 0.22 41.29
CA GLY A 169 -2.35 0.14 42.42
C GLY A 169 -1.52 -1.14 42.33
N GLY A 170 -0.56 -1.17 41.39
CA GLY A 170 0.38 -2.27 41.19
C GLY A 170 1.71 -1.74 40.69
N SER A 171 2.57 -1.34 41.63
CA SER A 171 3.96 -0.98 41.39
C SER A 171 4.77 -2.24 41.08
N PHE A 172 5.31 -2.35 39.87
CA PHE A 172 6.34 -3.33 39.56
C PHE A 172 7.59 -2.57 39.10
N THR A 173 8.64 -2.77 39.89
CA THR A 173 10.00 -2.25 39.74
C THR A 173 10.66 -2.70 38.43
N PRO A 174 11.35 -1.82 37.69
CA PRO A 174 12.36 -2.25 36.73
C PRO A 174 13.68 -2.51 37.49
N GLY A 175 13.95 -3.79 37.77
CA GLY A 175 15.28 -4.24 38.14
C GLY A 175 16.20 -4.12 36.93
N GLY A 176 17.28 -3.36 37.08
CA GLY A 176 18.31 -3.24 36.07
C GLY A 176 19.03 -4.56 35.82
N ALA A 177 19.30 -4.84 34.56
CA ALA A 177 20.41 -5.68 34.15
C ALA A 177 21.07 -4.99 32.95
N THR A 178 22.01 -4.11 33.30
CA THR A 178 23.05 -3.64 32.39
C THR A 178 23.88 -4.85 31.95
N THR A 179 23.85 -5.18 30.67
CA THR A 179 24.93 -5.97 30.06
C THR A 179 25.56 -5.19 28.90
N PRO A 180 26.88 -5.32 28.70
CA PRO A 180 27.67 -4.30 28.03
C PRO A 180 27.56 -4.40 26.52
N TYR A 181 27.38 -3.24 25.90
CA TYR A 181 27.76 -2.94 24.53
C TYR A 181 29.20 -3.41 24.27
N GLN A 182 29.37 -4.37 23.36
CA GLN A 182 30.69 -4.68 22.78
C GLN A 182 30.59 -4.60 21.25
N PRO A 183 31.35 -3.70 20.62
CA PRO A 183 31.35 -3.52 19.17
C PRO A 183 32.42 -4.41 18.56
N TYR A 184 32.02 -5.29 17.64
CA TYR A 184 32.91 -5.83 16.61
C TYR A 184 32.09 -5.87 15.32
N SER A 185 32.25 -4.90 14.42
CA SER A 185 33.38 -4.74 13.51
C SER A 185 33.62 -5.99 12.66
N ARG A 186 32.94 -6.10 11.52
CA ARG A 186 33.61 -6.33 10.22
C ARG A 186 32.70 -6.08 9.02
N PRO A 187 33.22 -5.42 7.97
CA PRO A 187 32.48 -5.08 6.77
C PRO A 187 32.44 -6.29 5.83
N PHE A 188 31.25 -6.72 5.42
CA PHE A 188 31.13 -7.51 4.20
C PHE A 188 31.25 -6.56 3.01
N TYR A 189 32.44 -6.60 2.42
CA TYR A 189 32.77 -6.02 1.14
C TYR A 189 31.71 -6.45 0.11
N TYR A 190 30.87 -5.52 -0.32
CA TYR A 190 30.02 -5.72 -1.50
C TYR A 190 30.93 -5.55 -2.72
N ASN A 191 31.35 -6.66 -3.32
CA ASN A 191 32.02 -6.63 -4.61
C ASN A 191 31.07 -7.14 -5.69
N GLY A 192 30.63 -6.21 -6.53
CA GLY A 192 30.29 -6.41 -7.93
C GLY A 192 29.30 -7.51 -8.29
N GLY A 193 28.06 -7.13 -8.58
CA GLY A 193 27.15 -8.01 -9.28
C GLY A 193 25.71 -7.53 -9.31
N VAL A 194 25.45 -6.42 -10.01
CA VAL A 194 24.13 -6.16 -10.57
C VAL A 194 23.80 -7.27 -11.56
N HIS A 195 23.31 -8.39 -11.06
CA HIS A 195 22.41 -9.26 -11.81
C HIS A 195 21.00 -8.93 -11.34
N THR A 196 20.53 -7.75 -11.77
CA THR A 196 19.10 -7.54 -11.97
C THR A 196 18.64 -8.59 -12.97
N ARG A 197 18.13 -9.73 -12.48
CA ARG A 197 17.30 -10.65 -13.28
C ARG A 197 15.92 -10.02 -13.46
N SER A 198 15.91 -8.80 -13.97
CA SER A 198 14.76 -8.10 -14.54
C SER A 198 15.09 -7.92 -16.00
N GLY A 199 14.29 -8.46 -16.93
CA GLY A 199 14.51 -8.16 -18.35
C GLY A 199 14.12 -9.19 -19.40
N PHE A 200 13.19 -10.13 -19.14
CA PHE A 200 12.69 -10.99 -20.24
C PHE A 200 11.18 -11.02 -20.45
N CYS A 201 10.37 -10.40 -19.59
CA CYS A 201 8.91 -10.32 -19.85
C CYS A 201 8.51 -9.02 -20.56
N GLY A 202 9.08 -7.86 -20.17
CA GLY A 202 8.76 -6.56 -20.77
C GLY A 202 9.33 -6.33 -22.17
N LEU A 203 10.54 -6.82 -22.44
CA LEU A 203 11.20 -6.65 -23.74
C LEU A 203 10.49 -7.45 -24.85
N VAL A 204 9.92 -8.61 -24.50
CA VAL A 204 9.26 -9.48 -25.48
C VAL A 204 7.96 -8.83 -25.99
N PHE A 205 7.17 -8.20 -25.12
CA PHE A 205 5.97 -7.47 -25.55
C PHE A 205 6.29 -6.26 -26.44
N ALA A 206 7.32 -5.49 -26.10
CA ALA A 206 7.73 -4.34 -26.91
C ALA A 206 8.22 -4.77 -28.31
N VAL A 207 8.96 -5.87 -28.42
CA VAL A 207 9.45 -6.38 -29.71
C VAL A 207 8.30 -6.98 -30.56
N PHE A 208 7.32 -7.65 -29.95
CA PHE A 208 6.16 -8.20 -30.70
C PHE A 208 5.23 -7.12 -31.27
N VAL A 209 5.05 -6.00 -30.56
CA VAL A 209 4.23 -4.88 -31.05
C VAL A 209 4.93 -4.15 -32.20
N VAL A 210 6.26 -3.98 -32.15
CA VAL A 210 7.03 -3.37 -33.25
C VAL A 210 7.11 -4.32 -34.46
N SER A 211 7.20 -5.63 -34.25
CA SER A 211 7.30 -6.60 -35.36
C SER A 211 5.99 -6.79 -36.11
N THR A 212 4.82 -6.61 -35.46
CA THR A 212 3.52 -6.69 -36.14
C THR A 212 3.17 -5.39 -36.88
N LEU A 213 3.68 -4.24 -36.45
CA LEU A 213 3.49 -2.97 -37.13
C LEU A 213 4.37 -2.77 -38.37
N LEU A 214 5.48 -3.52 -38.50
CA LEU A 214 6.35 -3.49 -39.70
C LEU A 214 5.91 -4.46 -40.82
N MET A 215 4.84 -5.23 -40.60
CA MET A 215 4.35 -6.25 -41.55
C MET A 215 3.07 -5.85 -42.31
N VAL A 216 2.67 -4.58 -42.26
CA VAL A 216 1.53 -4.04 -43.04
C VAL A 216 1.99 -2.91 -43.96
#